data_AF-A1K5X0-F1
#
_entry.id   AF-A1K5X0-F1
#
_cell.length_a   1.000
_cell.length_b   1.000
_cell.length_c   1.000
_cell.angle_alpha   90.00
_cell.angle_beta   90.00
_cell.angle_gamma   90.00
#
_symmetry.space_group_name_H-M   'P 1'
#
loop_
_entity.id
_entity.type
_entity.pdbx_description
1 polymer ?
#
loop_
_entity_poly.entity_id
_entity_poly.type
_entity_poly.pdbx_seq_one_letter_code
_entity_poly.pdbx_strand_id
1 'polypeptide(L)'
;METPGIQASRKVDTTALYQRFPHLQAIESEWGTRACRRRLMNLLTDSRGGTRQGFPPEHARTIFGLLAEHDRLYPAFENDLQGQAWTEYSPR
;
A
#
# COMPACT_ATOMS: atom_id res chain seq x y z
N MET A 1 11.94 -25.88 7.16
CA MET A 1 12.04 -24.42 6.96
C MET A 1 10.64 -23.88 7.18
N GLU A 2 10.32 -23.64 8.43
CA GLU A 2 8.99 -23.24 8.87
C GLU A 2 8.96 -21.71 8.78
N THR A 3 8.26 -21.17 7.80
CA THR A 3 8.02 -19.73 7.71
C THR A 3 7.04 -19.41 8.86
N PRO A 4 7.44 -18.71 9.93
CA PRO A 4 6.50 -18.36 10.97
C PRO A 4 5.47 -17.41 10.35
N GLY A 5 4.21 -17.85 10.36
CA GLY A 5 3.09 -17.06 9.90
C GLY A 5 3.06 -15.75 10.68
N ILE A 6 3.51 -14.66 10.04
CA ILE A 6 3.10 -13.31 10.40
C ILE A 6 1.66 -13.16 9.89
N GLN A 7 0.76 -13.97 10.43
CA GLN A 7 -0.67 -13.68 10.43
C GLN A 7 -0.87 -12.67 11.56
N ALA A 8 -0.19 -11.51 11.44
CA ALA A 8 -0.56 -10.35 12.20
C ALA A 8 -2.04 -10.14 11.89
N SER A 9 -2.89 -10.23 12.91
CA SER A 9 -4.33 -10.04 12.83
C SER A 9 -4.62 -8.67 12.23
N ARG A 10 -4.58 -8.57 10.90
CA ARG A 10 -4.91 -7.35 10.20
C ARG A 10 -6.37 -7.11 10.48
N LYS A 11 -6.67 -5.93 11.01
CA LYS A 11 -8.06 -5.55 11.28
C LYS A 11 -8.80 -5.23 9.99
N VAL A 12 -8.05 -4.98 8.93
CA VAL A 12 -8.57 -4.61 7.62
C VAL A 12 -8.80 -5.87 6.78
N ASP A 13 -10.04 -6.09 6.35
CA ASP A 13 -10.36 -7.16 5.42
C ASP A 13 -9.82 -6.84 4.03
N THR A 14 -8.92 -7.70 3.55
CA THR A 14 -8.26 -7.60 2.24
C THR A 14 -8.81 -8.60 1.22
N THR A 15 -9.78 -9.43 1.61
CA THR A 15 -10.30 -10.55 0.81
C THR A 15 -10.87 -10.04 -0.51
N ALA A 16 -11.75 -9.04 -0.45
CA ALA A 16 -12.36 -8.44 -1.64
C ALA A 16 -11.32 -7.74 -2.53
N LEU A 17 -10.29 -7.15 -1.93
CA LEU A 17 -9.21 -6.47 -2.65
C LEU A 17 -8.37 -7.48 -3.45
N TYR A 18 -7.99 -8.60 -2.84
CA TYR A 18 -7.18 -9.64 -3.49
C TYR A 18 -7.96 -10.45 -4.52
N GLN A 19 -9.25 -10.69 -4.30
CA GLN A 19 -10.11 -11.29 -5.33
C GLN A 19 -10.19 -10.41 -6.59
N ARG A 20 -10.27 -9.10 -6.41
CA ARG A 20 -10.35 -8.15 -7.53
C ARG A 20 -8.99 -7.91 -8.18
N PHE A 21 -7.93 -7.89 -7.38
CA PHE A 21 -6.56 -7.57 -7.80
C PHE A 21 -5.57 -8.60 -7.22
N PRO A 22 -5.44 -9.78 -7.85
CA PRO A 22 -4.60 -10.87 -7.31
C PRO A 22 -3.12 -10.49 -7.21
N HIS A 23 -2.63 -9.57 -8.06
CA HIS A 23 -1.27 -9.03 -7.98
C HIS A 23 -0.99 -8.23 -6.70
N LEU A 24 -2.01 -7.87 -5.92
CA LEU A 24 -1.86 -7.21 -4.63
C LEU A 24 -1.59 -8.19 -3.49
N GLN A 25 -1.73 -9.51 -3.71
CA GLN A 25 -1.33 -10.52 -2.72
C GLN A 25 0.17 -10.46 -2.40
N ALA A 26 0.99 -9.86 -3.27
CA ALA A 26 2.40 -9.57 -2.99
C ALA A 26 2.59 -8.71 -1.72
N ILE A 27 1.59 -7.91 -1.34
CA ILE A 27 1.58 -7.14 -0.10
C ILE A 27 1.76 -8.05 1.13
N GLU A 28 1.24 -9.28 1.09
CA GLU A 28 1.44 -10.26 2.17
C GLU A 28 2.92 -10.59 2.37
N SER A 29 3.64 -10.79 1.28
CA SER A 29 5.07 -11.13 1.31
C SER A 29 5.96 -9.93 1.65
N GLU A 30 5.52 -8.73 1.28
CA GLU A 30 6.24 -7.48 1.50
C GLU A 30 5.85 -6.79 2.82
N TRP A 31 4.89 -7.32 3.58
CA TRP A 31 4.33 -6.68 4.77
C TRP A 31 5.40 -6.39 5.83
N GLY A 32 5.36 -5.20 6.43
CA GLY A 32 6.36 -4.75 7.39
C GLY A 32 7.71 -4.37 6.77
N THR A 33 7.78 -4.31 5.44
CA THR A 33 8.93 -3.74 4.73
C THR A 33 8.56 -2.39 4.12
N ARG A 34 9.58 -1.59 3.84
CA ARG A 34 9.43 -0.35 3.09
C ARG A 34 8.76 -0.54 1.72
N ALA A 35 8.95 -1.70 1.07
CA ALA A 35 8.38 -1.98 -0.24
C ALA A 35 6.85 -2.05 -0.18
N CYS A 36 6.29 -2.66 0.87
CA CYS A 36 4.84 -2.68 1.10
C CYS A 36 4.26 -1.28 1.24
N ARG A 37 4.85 -0.42 2.09
CA ARG A 37 4.35 0.95 2.26
C ARG A 37 4.33 1.73 0.94
N ARG A 38 5.42 1.64 0.17
CA ARG A 38 5.54 2.28 -1.14
C ARG A 38 4.48 1.77 -2.10
N ARG A 39 4.22 0.47 -2.11
CA ARG A 39 3.20 -0.15 -2.94
C ARG A 39 1.81 0.35 -2.56
N LEU A 40 1.46 0.40 -1.27
CA LEU A 40 0.19 0.95 -0.78
C LEU A 40 0.01 2.41 -1.19
N MET A 41 1.03 3.24 -1.00
CA MET A 41 0.99 4.65 -1.39
C MET A 41 0.89 4.83 -2.91
N ASN A 42 1.61 4.00 -3.68
CA ASN A 42 1.47 3.97 -5.12
C ASN A 42 0.03 3.64 -5.51
N LEU A 43 -0.62 2.63 -4.91
CA LEU A 43 -2.01 2.31 -5.24
C LEU A 43 -3.00 3.45 -4.97
N LEU A 44 -2.77 4.23 -3.90
CA LEU A 44 -3.56 5.42 -3.60
C LEU A 44 -3.32 6.57 -4.59
N THR A 45 -2.10 6.68 -5.09
CA THR A 45 -1.66 7.76 -5.99
C THR A 45 -1.65 7.35 -7.48
N ASP A 46 -1.89 6.07 -7.80
CA ASP A 46 -1.90 5.49 -9.15
C ASP A 46 -3.21 5.82 -9.88
N SER A 47 -3.61 7.09 -9.82
CA SER A 47 -4.64 7.66 -10.71
C SER A 47 -3.99 8.17 -12.01
N ARG A 48 -2.91 7.50 -12.45
CA ARG A 48 -2.07 7.91 -13.58
C ARG A 48 -2.80 7.66 -14.89
N GLY A 49 -3.50 8.69 -15.37
CA GLY A 49 -3.98 8.73 -16.75
C GLY A 49 -5.30 9.45 -16.97
N GLY A 50 -5.92 10.07 -15.95
CA GLY A 50 -7.11 10.93 -16.09
C GLY A 50 -8.37 10.28 -16.67
N THR A 51 -8.31 9.00 -17.06
CA THR A 51 -9.33 8.25 -17.80
C THR A 51 -9.79 6.99 -17.07
N ARG A 52 -8.99 6.49 -16.11
CA ARG A 52 -9.43 5.47 -15.17
C ARG A 52 -9.96 6.20 -13.93
N GLN A 53 -11.28 6.13 -13.71
CA GLN A 53 -11.82 6.31 -12.36
C GLN A 53 -10.94 5.44 -11.44
N GLY A 54 -10.37 6.05 -10.40
CA GLY A 54 -9.41 5.37 -9.51
C GLY A 54 -9.99 4.12 -8.84
N PHE A 55 -9.37 3.67 -7.75
CA PHE A 55 -9.98 2.57 -7.00
C PHE A 55 -11.41 2.92 -6.57
N PRO A 56 -12.36 1.98 -6.69
CA PRO A 56 -13.67 2.12 -6.06
C PRO A 56 -13.51 2.56 -4.60
N PRO A 57 -14.40 3.41 -4.08
CA PRO A 57 -14.25 4.00 -2.75
C PRO A 57 -14.09 2.94 -1.64
N GLU A 58 -14.69 1.77 -1.84
CA GLU A 58 -14.56 0.61 -0.95
C GLU A 58 -13.12 0.06 -0.91
N HIS A 59 -12.50 -0.15 -2.08
CA HIS A 59 -11.12 -0.62 -2.17
C HIS A 59 -10.11 0.45 -1.73
N ALA A 60 -10.39 1.73 -2.04
CA ALA A 60 -9.57 2.82 -1.56
C ALA A 60 -9.54 2.87 -0.02
N ARG A 61 -10.69 2.71 0.64
CA ARG A 61 -10.78 2.60 2.11
C ARG A 61 -9.97 1.43 2.67
N THR A 62 -10.04 0.26 2.03
CA THR A 62 -9.21 -0.90 2.41
C THR A 62 -7.72 -0.58 2.33
N ILE A 63 -7.26 0.04 1.23
CA ILE A 63 -5.85 0.39 1.04
C ILE A 63 -5.40 1.46 2.05
N PHE A 64 -6.24 2.48 2.31
CA PHE A 64 -5.99 3.47 3.36
C PHE A 64 -5.88 2.83 4.74
N GLY A 65 -6.76 1.88 5.07
CA GLY A 65 -6.71 1.13 6.32
C GLY A 65 -5.41 0.34 6.46
N LEU A 66 -4.99 -0.34 5.39
CA LEU A 66 -3.72 -1.07 5.36
C LEU A 66 -2.52 -0.14 5.55
N LEU A 67 -2.52 1.03 4.90
CA LEU A 67 -1.45 2.01 5.06
C LEU A 67 -1.37 2.51 6.50
N ALA A 68 -2.51 2.87 7.11
CA ALA A 68 -2.57 3.33 8.48
C ALA A 68 -2.14 2.24 9.49
N GLU A 69 -2.53 0.99 9.26
CA GLU A 69 -2.11 -0.14 10.09
C GLU A 69 -0.62 -0.42 9.94
N HIS A 70 -0.09 -0.35 8.71
CA HIS A 70 1.33 -0.47 8.45
C HIS A 70 2.12 0.65 9.14
N ASP A 71 1.73 1.91 9.01
CA ASP A 71 2.44 3.03 9.61
C ASP A 71 2.36 3.00 11.15
N ARG A 72 1.24 2.50 11.71
CA ARG A 72 1.13 2.26 13.16
C ARG A 72 2.11 1.17 13.65
N LEU A 73 2.28 0.09 12.90
CA LEU A 73 3.16 -1.02 13.28
C LEU A 73 4.64 -0.74 12.95
N TYR A 74 4.89 0.03 11.90
CA TYR A 74 6.21 0.32 11.36
C TYR A 74 6.42 1.82 11.09
N PRO A 75 6.36 2.67 12.13
CA PRO A 75 6.46 4.12 11.99
C PRO A 75 7.80 4.57 11.38
N ALA A 76 8.84 3.74 11.46
CA ALA A 76 10.14 3.99 10.85
C ALA A 76 10.07 4.21 9.32
N PHE A 77 9.05 3.68 8.65
CA PHE A 77 8.88 3.82 7.20
C PHE A 77 7.99 5.00 6.82
N GLU A 78 7.38 5.70 7.78
CA GLU A 78 6.44 6.81 7.56
C GLU A 78 7.07 8.01 6.83
N ASN A 79 8.30 8.36 7.23
CA ASN A 79 8.99 9.55 6.74
C ASN A 79 9.65 9.35 5.36
N ASP A 80 9.82 8.10 4.95
CA ASP A 80 10.71 7.75 3.84
C ASP A 80 10.07 7.88 2.43
N LEU A 81 8.76 8.11 2.36
CA LEU A 81 8.08 8.38 1.09
C LEU A 81 8.04 9.86 0.73
N GLN A 82 8.21 10.77 1.71
CA GLN A 82 8.33 12.21 1.43
C GLN A 82 9.59 12.54 0.61
N GLY A 83 10.67 11.77 0.78
CA GLY A 83 11.91 11.97 0.05
C GLY A 83 11.90 11.56 -1.43
N GLN A 84 10.90 10.79 -1.90
CA GLN A 84 10.88 10.26 -3.28
C GLN A 84 9.73 10.79 -4.16
N ALA A 85 8.73 11.47 -3.58
CA ALA A 85 7.57 11.95 -4.33
C ALA A 85 7.73 13.39 -4.89
N TRP A 86 8.86 14.08 -4.62
CA TRP A 86 9.03 15.51 -4.94
C TRP A 86 10.34 15.88 -5.67
N THR A 87 11.05 14.94 -6.31
CA THR A 87 12.28 15.25 -7.07
C THR A 87 12.10 15.38 -8.58
N GLU A 88 10.88 15.57 -9.09
CA GLU A 88 10.68 15.87 -10.51
C GLU A 88 9.67 17.01 -10.72
N TYR A 89 10.05 18.21 -10.30
CA TYR A 89 9.56 19.45 -10.93
C TYR A 89 10.69 20.49 -10.92
N SER A 90 11.60 20.37 -11.89
CA SER A 90 12.53 21.43 -12.23
C SER A 90 12.22 21.91 -13.65
N PRO A 91 11.40 22.96 -13.81
CA PRO A 91 11.42 23.73 -15.05
C PRO A 91 12.68 24.59 -15.04
N ARG A 92 13.44 24.46 -16.12
CA ARG A 92 14.66 25.20 -16.44
C ARG A 92 14.45 26.70 -16.49
#